data_AF-A0A3S4GID4-F1
#
_entry.id   AF-A0A3S4GID4-F1
#
_cell.length_a   1.000
_cell.length_b   1.000
_cell.length_c   1.000
_cell.angle_alpha   90.00
_cell.angle_beta   90.00
_cell.angle_gamma   90.00
#
_symmetry.space_group_name_H-M   'P 1'
#
loop_
_entity.id
_entity.type
_entity.pdbx_description
1 polymer ?
#
loop_
_entity_poly.entity_id
_entity_poly.type
_entity_poly.pdbx_seq_one_letter_code
_entity_poly.pdbx_strand_id
1 'polypeptide(L)'
;MNLPKHVDVMPELTPCGDVGMVSAYLQALANEGVATALVVSHLPLVGYLVSELCPGETPPMFTTSAIACVTLDADGKGEFLWQKSPCNLKMANAI
;
A
#
# COMPACT_ATOMS: atom_id res chain seq x y z
N MET A 1 18.34 9.40 6.10
CA MET A 1 16.86 9.35 6.09
C MET A 1 16.41 9.10 7.51
N ASN A 2 15.57 9.97 8.07
CA ASN A 2 14.98 9.72 9.39
C ASN A 2 13.67 8.97 9.17
N LEU A 3 13.63 7.72 9.64
CA LEU A 3 12.39 6.97 9.70
C LEU A 3 11.49 7.56 10.81
N PRO A 4 10.16 7.40 10.71
CA PRO A 4 9.27 7.68 11.81
C PRO A 4 9.73 6.94 13.07
N LYS A 5 9.64 7.59 14.24
CA LYS A 5 9.99 6.97 15.53
C LYS A 5 8.95 5.95 15.99
N HIS A 6 7.74 6.03 15.43
CA HIS A 6 6.59 5.23 15.80
C HIS A 6 6.05 4.50 14.57
N VAL A 7 5.50 3.32 14.80
CA VAL A 7 4.83 2.48 13.82
C VAL A 7 3.47 2.11 14.38
N ASP A 8 2.45 2.13 13.52
CA ASP A 8 1.12 1.66 13.88
C ASP A 8 1.02 0.18 13.57
N VAL A 9 0.68 -0.62 14.58
CA VAL A 9 0.46 -2.06 14.44
C VAL A 9 -1.04 -2.31 14.46
N MET A 10 -1.59 -2.68 13.30
CA MET A 10 -3.02 -2.89 13.11
C MET A 10 -3.33 -4.39 12.94
N PRO A 11 -4.24 -4.97 13.75
CA PRO A 11 -4.74 -6.33 13.54
C PRO A 11 -5.32 -6.57 12.13
N GLU A 12 -5.83 -5.52 11.51
CA GLU A 12 -6.45 -5.53 10.18
C GLU A 12 -5.41 -5.67 9.06
N LEU A 13 -4.11 -5.59 9.33
CA LEU A 13 -3.04 -5.87 8.36
C LEU A 13 -2.60 -7.34 8.32
N THR A 14 -3.29 -8.22 9.05
CA THR A 14 -3.10 -9.68 8.95
C THR A 14 -3.72 -10.23 7.65
N PRO A 15 -3.37 -11.45 7.20
CA PRO A 15 -3.92 -12.02 5.95
C PRO A 15 -5.45 -12.02 5.86
N CYS A 16 -6.15 -12.13 6.98
CA CYS A 16 -7.61 -12.17 7.07
C CYS A 16 -8.22 -10.86 7.59
N GLY A 17 -7.46 -9.78 7.60
CA GLY A 17 -7.93 -8.48 8.08
C GLY A 17 -8.98 -7.85 7.17
N ASP A 18 -9.66 -6.84 7.71
CA ASP A 18 -10.70 -6.11 6.99
C ASP A 18 -10.09 -5.00 6.13
N VAL A 19 -10.20 -5.13 4.81
CA VAL A 19 -9.65 -4.17 3.86
C VAL A 19 -10.34 -2.80 3.92
N GLY A 20 -11.64 -2.76 4.24
CA GLY A 20 -12.39 -1.53 4.38
C GLY A 20 -11.93 -0.72 5.59
N MET A 21 -11.58 -1.40 6.69
CA MET A 21 -11.00 -0.75 7.87
C MET A 21 -9.61 -0.15 7.58
N VAL A 22 -8.77 -0.87 6.82
CA VAL A 22 -7.45 -0.34 6.41
C VAL A 22 -7.60 0.84 5.45
N SER A 23 -8.52 0.75 4.49
CA SER A 23 -8.85 1.84 3.56
C SER A 23 -9.33 3.10 4.32
N ALA A 24 -10.27 2.93 5.24
CA ALA A 24 -10.78 4.02 6.08
C ALA A 24 -9.68 4.64 6.96
N TYR A 25 -8.75 3.84 7.48
CA TYR A 25 -7.61 4.35 8.24
C TYR A 25 -6.67 5.21 7.38
N LEU A 26 -6.33 4.74 6.17
CA LEU A 26 -5.52 5.51 5.23
C LEU A 26 -6.22 6.82 4.82
N GLN A 27 -7.56 6.79 4.68
CA GLN A 27 -8.33 8.00 4.44
C GLN A 27 -8.28 9.00 5.59
N ALA A 28 -8.38 8.51 6.83
CA ALA A 28 -8.25 9.35 8.01
C ALA A 28 -6.87 10.03 8.05
N LEU A 29 -5.79 9.28 7.79
CA LEU A 29 -4.44 9.84 7.71
C LEU A 29 -4.31 10.91 6.61
N ALA A 30 -4.88 10.67 5.43
CA ALA A 30 -4.89 11.65 4.34
C ALA A 30 -5.61 12.94 4.76
N ASN A 31 -6.77 12.82 5.42
CA ASN A 31 -7.54 13.95 5.94
C ASN A 31 -6.82 14.71 7.07
N GLU A 32 -5.98 14.02 7.86
CA GLU A 32 -5.10 14.62 8.86
C GLU A 32 -3.86 15.31 8.25
N GLY A 33 -3.69 15.23 6.92
CA GLY A 33 -2.60 15.87 6.20
C GLY A 33 -1.30 15.05 6.15
N VAL A 34 -1.38 13.74 6.40
CA VAL A 34 -0.23 12.84 6.24
C VAL A 34 0.11 12.71 4.76
N ALA A 35 1.32 13.14 4.39
CA ALA A 35 1.73 13.17 2.99
C ALA A 35 2.04 11.79 2.39
N THR A 36 2.48 10.82 3.21
CA THR A 36 2.89 9.49 2.73
C THR A 36 2.80 8.47 3.86
N ALA A 37 2.27 7.29 3.55
CA ALA A 37 2.26 6.13 4.43
C ALA A 37 2.95 4.93 3.73
N LEU A 38 3.65 4.11 4.51
CA LEU A 38 4.17 2.81 4.06
C LEU A 38 3.40 1.72 4.77
N VAL A 39 2.64 0.93 4.01
CA VAL A 39 1.88 -0.20 4.53
C VAL A 39 2.64 -1.50 4.23
N VAL A 40 2.87 -2.30 5.26
CA VAL A 40 3.49 -3.63 5.15
C VAL A 40 2.50 -4.67 5.61
N SER A 41 2.16 -5.61 4.73
CA SER A 41 1.13 -6.62 4.99
C SER A 41 1.37 -7.88 4.13
N HIS A 42 0.32 -8.68 3.92
CA HIS A 42 0.37 -10.05 3.41
C HIS A 42 -0.65 -10.26 2.29
N LEU A 43 -0.44 -11.32 1.52
CA LEU A 43 -1.49 -11.85 0.66
C LEU A 43 -2.60 -12.52 1.50
N PRO A 44 -3.86 -12.48 1.05
CA PRO A 44 -4.35 -11.78 -0.15
C PRO A 44 -4.60 -10.28 0.06
N LEU A 45 -4.56 -9.79 1.31
CA LEU A 45 -4.98 -8.44 1.69
C LEU A 45 -4.32 -7.33 0.85
N VAL A 46 -3.02 -7.40 0.59
CA VAL A 46 -2.32 -6.36 -0.20
C VAL A 46 -2.87 -6.21 -1.62
N GLY A 47 -3.36 -7.28 -2.24
CA GLY A 47 -4.01 -7.22 -3.55
C GLY A 47 -5.38 -6.55 -3.44
N TYR A 48 -6.17 -6.97 -2.45
CA TYR A 48 -7.49 -6.40 -2.20
C TYR A 48 -7.43 -4.92 -1.81
N LEU A 49 -6.41 -4.50 -1.07
CA LEU A 49 -6.24 -3.11 -0.66
C LEU A 49 -6.02 -2.20 -1.87
N VAL A 50 -5.27 -2.64 -2.87
CA VAL A 50 -5.10 -1.84 -4.10
C VAL A 50 -6.43 -1.71 -4.85
N SER A 51 -7.21 -2.80 -4.99
CA SER A 51 -8.52 -2.72 -5.65
C SER A 51 -9.58 -1.96 -4.86
N GLU A 52 -9.48 -1.97 -3.52
CA GLU A 52 -10.37 -1.22 -2.63
C GLU A 52 -10.10 0.29 -2.74
N LEU A 53 -8.82 0.67 -2.75
CA LEU A 53 -8.41 2.07 -2.86
C LEU A 53 -8.60 2.61 -4.28
N CYS A 54 -8.38 1.80 -5.33
CA CYS A 54 -8.37 2.27 -6.72
C CYS A 54 -9.57 1.74 -7.50
N PRO A 55 -10.63 2.54 -7.72
CA PRO A 55 -11.83 2.10 -8.44
C PRO A 55 -11.50 1.59 -9.85
N GLY A 56 -11.93 0.36 -10.14
CA GLY A 56 -11.73 -0.26 -11.45
C GLY A 56 -10.45 -1.09 -11.58
N GLU A 57 -9.55 -1.03 -10.61
CA GLU A 57 -8.38 -1.91 -10.57
C GLU A 57 -8.75 -3.30 -10.04
N THR A 58 -8.27 -4.33 -10.72
CA THR A 58 -8.35 -5.71 -10.21
C THR A 58 -7.19 -5.96 -9.23
N PRO A 59 -7.36 -6.81 -8.21
CA PRO A 59 -6.29 -7.11 -7.24
C PRO A 59 -4.99 -7.52 -7.95
N PRO A 60 -3.90 -6.75 -7.85
CA PRO A 60 -2.64 -7.09 -8.51
C PRO A 60 -1.93 -8.23 -7.75
N MET A 61 -1.12 -8.99 -8.49
CA MET A 61 -0.30 -10.04 -7.90
C MET A 61 0.92 -9.44 -7.20
N PHE A 62 1.11 -9.74 -5.91
CA PHE A 62 2.32 -9.38 -5.17
C PHE A 62 3.29 -10.54 -5.06
N THR A 63 4.53 -10.35 -5.51
CA THR A 63 5.64 -11.19 -5.07
C THR A 63 6.17 -10.68 -3.73
N THR A 64 6.89 -11.53 -2.98
CA THR A 64 7.48 -11.13 -1.70
C THR A 64 8.38 -9.91 -1.87
N SER A 65 8.19 -8.91 -1.00
CA SER A 65 8.89 -7.61 -1.05
C SER A 65 8.58 -6.75 -2.29
N ALA A 66 7.52 -7.06 -3.05
CA ALA A 66 7.01 -6.12 -4.04
C ALA A 66 6.30 -4.93 -3.37
N ILE A 67 6.37 -3.77 -4.02
CA ILE A 67 5.78 -2.51 -3.58
C ILE A 67 4.86 -2.01 -4.69
N ALA A 68 3.60 -1.72 -4.33
CA ALA A 68 2.68 -0.96 -5.15
C ALA A 68 2.63 0.49 -4.65
N CYS A 69 2.57 1.44 -5.58
CA CYS A 69 2.40 2.86 -5.28
C CYS A 69 1.00 3.29 -5.71
N VAL A 70 0.27 3.83 -4.75
CA VAL A 70 -1.07 4.39 -4.93
C VAL A 70 -1.04 5.83 -4.42
N THR A 71 -1.52 6.77 -5.23
CA THR A 71 -1.86 8.12 -4.75
C THR A 71 -3.31 8.12 -4.29
N LEU A 72 -3.59 8.72 -3.13
CA LEU A 72 -4.93 8.79 -2.55
C LEU A 72 -5.35 10.26 -2.48
N ASP A 73 -6.55 10.58 -2.96
CA ASP A 73 -7.11 11.93 -2.86
C ASP A 73 -7.89 12.15 -1.54
N ALA A 74 -8.37 13.38 -1.34
CA ALA A 74 -9.13 13.75 -0.14
C ALA A 74 -10.51 13.07 -0.04
N ASP A 75 -11.00 12.46 -1.13
CA ASP A 75 -12.26 11.73 -1.17
C ASP A 75 -12.05 10.20 -1.03
N GLY A 76 -10.80 9.75 -0.91
CA GLY A 76 -10.43 8.35 -0.79
C GLY A 76 -10.44 7.55 -2.06
N LYS A 77 -10.32 8.25 -3.20
CA LYS A 77 -10.12 7.61 -4.49
C LYS A 77 -8.63 7.54 -4.77
N GLY A 78 -8.17 6.32 -4.94
CA GLY A 78 -6.81 5.96 -5.27
C GLY A 78 -6.57 5.89 -6.77
N GLU A 79 -5.34 6.22 -7.18
CA GLU A 79 -4.80 5.93 -8.51
C GLU A 79 -3.59 5.00 -8.36
N PHE A 80 -3.62 3.84 -9.04
CA PHE A 80 -2.52 2.89 -9.02
C PHE A 80 -1.43 3.31 -10.01
N LEU A 81 -0.31 3.84 -9.49
CA LEU A 81 0.72 4.45 -10.32
C LEU A 81 1.71 3.44 -10.89
N TRP A 82 2.24 2.55 -10.05
CA TRP A 82 3.21 1.55 -10.45
C TRP A 82 3.33 0.44 -9.40
N GLN A 83 3.88 -0.70 -9.83
CA GLN A 83 4.33 -1.74 -8.94
C GLN A 83 5.74 -2.19 -9.33
N LYS A 84 6.60 -2.38 -8.32
CA LYS A 84 7.97 -2.89 -8.49
C LYS A 84 8.17 -4.09 -7.60
N SER A 85 8.77 -5.14 -8.16
CA SER A 85 9.18 -6.32 -7.41
C SER A 85 10.70 -6.46 -7.37
N PRO A 86 11.28 -7.23 -6.42
CA PRO A 86 12.72 -7.43 -6.36
C PRO A 86 13.34 -7.95 -7.65
N CYS A 87 12.62 -8.76 -8.43
CA CYS A 87 13.13 -9.25 -9.72
C CYS A 87 13.18 -8.15 -10.80
N ASN A 88 12.44 -7.05 -10.63
CA ASN A 88 12.53 -5.88 -11.52
C ASN A 88 13.66 -4.90 -11.13
N LEU A 89 14.27 -5.05 -9.95
CA LEU A 89 15.33 -4.15 -9.47
C LEU A 89 16.75 -4.61 -9.84
N LYS A 90 16.92 -5.88 -10.25
CA LYS A 90 18.20 -6.35 -10.80
C LYS A 90 18.39 -5.67 -12.16
N MET A 91 19.57 -5.09 -12.37
CA MET A 91 20.03 -4.33 -13.57
C MET A 91 20.09 -2.79 -13.42
N ALA A 92 20.46 -2.27 -12.26
CA ALA A 92 21.17 -1.00 -12.18
C ALA A 92 22.54 -1.25 -11.52
N ASN A 93 23.60 -1.25 -12.35
CA ASN A 93 25.02 -1.35 -12.00
C ASN A 93 25.53 -2.74 -11.55
N ALA A 94 25.73 -3.64 -12.52
CA ALA A 94 26.91 -4.52 -12.46
C ALA A 94 28.09 -3.70 -13.02
N ILE A 95 28.95 -3.22 -12.12
CA ILE A 95 30.27 -2.64 -12.44
C ILE A 95 31.31 -3.63 -11.97
#